data_AF-A0A962KHB4-F1
#
_entry.id   AF-A0A962KHB4-F1
#
_cell.length_a   1.000
_cell.length_b   1.000
_cell.length_c   1.000
_cell.angle_alpha   90.00
_cell.angle_beta   90.00
_cell.angle_gamma   90.00
#
_symmetry.space_group_name_H-M   'P 1'
#
loop_
_entity.id
_entity.type
_entity.pdbx_description
1 polymer ?
#
loop_
_entity_poly.entity_id
_entity_poly.type
_entity_poly.pdbx_seq_one_letter_code
_entity_poly.pdbx_strand_id
1 'polypeptide(L)'
;MPLFLRLLHALQRAWVSPAVIGITLPREPLHKGTCAARACPSRSALGYSDARSREVLGVNFNAMPEYYEFRAGGVRSVRGYSFENLFPDDAITGGKHQLVGSIEYEHEIIPQWSAAAFVDAGNAFNRWDDYDAKIGVGIGLRWRSPVGLTRLDLGVPLDDADDAFQIYITVGPEF
;
A
#
# COMPACT_ATOMS: atom_id res chain seq x y z
N MET A 1 -7.30 -12.86 -51.03
CA MET A 1 -6.88 -13.45 -49.73
C MET A 1 -6.27 -12.36 -48.85
N PRO A 2 -7.03 -11.72 -47.94
CA PRO A 2 -6.41 -11.30 -46.68
C PRO A 2 -7.40 -11.26 -45.49
N LEU A 3 -8.10 -12.36 -45.19
CA LEU A 3 -8.88 -12.46 -43.93
C LEU A 3 -8.11 -13.23 -42.82
N PHE A 4 -7.17 -14.10 -43.19
CA PHE A 4 -6.43 -14.94 -42.24
C PHE A 4 -5.32 -14.20 -41.47
N LEU A 5 -4.78 -13.09 -42.01
CA LEU A 5 -3.66 -12.38 -41.37
C LEU A 5 -4.10 -11.38 -40.27
N ARG A 6 -5.37 -10.98 -40.24
CA ARG A 6 -5.92 -10.11 -39.18
C ARG A 6 -6.30 -10.87 -37.91
N LEU A 7 -6.53 -12.18 -38.01
CA LEU A 7 -6.81 -13.02 -36.84
C LEU A 7 -5.53 -13.35 -36.05
N LEU A 8 -4.38 -13.48 -36.74
CA LEU A 8 -3.10 -13.76 -36.09
C LEU A 8 -2.56 -12.58 -35.26
N HIS A 9 -2.91 -11.34 -35.62
CA HIS A 9 -2.52 -10.15 -34.86
C HIS A 9 -3.42 -9.85 -33.64
N ALA A 10 -4.61 -10.47 -33.57
CA ALA A 10 -5.49 -10.34 -32.40
C ALA A 10 -5.08 -11.26 -31.24
N LEU A 11 -4.40 -12.38 -31.53
CA LEU A 11 -4.00 -13.35 -30.50
C LEU A 11 -2.71 -13.00 -29.74
N GLN A 12 -1.88 -12.06 -30.22
CA GLN A 12 -0.61 -11.72 -29.57
C GLN A 12 -0.68 -10.56 -28.56
N ARG A 13 -1.85 -9.95 -28.34
CA ARG A 13 -2.02 -8.86 -27.34
C ARG A 13 -2.74 -9.27 -26.05
N ALA A 14 -3.17 -10.52 -25.93
CA ALA A 14 -4.01 -10.99 -24.82
C ALA A 14 -3.24 -11.71 -23.70
N TRP A 15 -1.91 -11.66 -23.68
CA TRP A 15 -1.10 -12.53 -22.83
C TRP A 15 -0.05 -11.78 -22.01
N VAL A 16 -0.49 -10.83 -21.20
CA VAL A 16 0.25 -10.35 -20.02
C VAL A 16 -0.77 -9.97 -18.95
N SER A 17 -1.30 -10.94 -18.19
CA SER A 17 -1.87 -10.66 -16.86
C SER A 17 -0.77 -10.96 -15.84
N PRO A 18 -0.07 -9.94 -15.30
CA PRO A 18 0.72 -10.15 -14.12
C PRO A 18 -0.26 -10.11 -12.93
N ALA A 19 -0.24 -11.14 -12.08
CA ALA A 19 -0.62 -10.92 -10.69
C ALA A 19 0.36 -9.88 -10.15
N VAL A 20 -0.11 -8.66 -9.86
CA VAL A 20 0.75 -7.63 -9.27
C VAL A 20 0.81 -7.93 -7.78
N ILE A 21 1.91 -8.53 -7.36
CA ILE A 21 2.24 -8.72 -5.94
C ILE A 21 2.94 -7.44 -5.50
N GLY A 22 2.21 -6.57 -4.82
CA GLY A 22 2.74 -5.36 -4.22
C GLY A 22 3.11 -5.62 -2.76
N ILE A 23 4.36 -5.97 -2.48
CA ILE A 23 4.89 -5.96 -1.10
C ILE A 23 5.54 -4.60 -0.88
N THR A 24 4.93 -3.75 -0.08
CA THR A 24 5.59 -2.51 0.36
C THR A 24 6.49 -2.87 1.53
N LEU A 25 7.78 -3.04 1.23
CA LEU A 25 8.83 -3.26 2.23
C LEU A 25 9.07 -1.97 3.04
N PRO A 26 9.57 -2.09 4.28
CA PRO A 26 9.98 -0.93 5.08
C PRO A 26 10.99 -0.08 4.28
N ARG A 27 10.73 1.21 4.15
CA ARG A 27 11.56 2.12 3.36
C ARG A 27 12.96 2.27 3.98
N GLU A 28 14.00 1.76 3.32
CA GLU A 28 15.39 2.15 3.57
C GLU A 28 15.72 3.45 2.80
N PRO A 29 16.31 4.49 3.43
CA PRO A 29 16.66 5.72 2.73
C PRO A 29 17.95 5.58 1.93
N LEU A 30 17.82 5.71 0.60
CA LEU A 30 18.90 5.70 -0.38
C LEU A 30 19.52 7.10 -0.55
N HIS A 31 20.78 7.32 -0.11
CA HIS A 31 21.69 8.23 -0.84
C HIS A 31 23.18 8.08 -0.52
N LYS A 32 23.98 7.88 -1.58
CA LYS A 32 25.43 8.09 -1.64
C LYS A 32 25.69 9.56 -1.99
N GLY A 33 26.50 10.26 -1.20
CA GLY A 33 26.95 11.62 -1.50
C GLY A 33 27.99 12.10 -0.51
N THR A 34 29.22 12.25 -0.98
CA THR A 34 30.40 12.76 -0.27
C THR A 34 30.24 14.20 0.20
N CYS A 35 30.50 14.49 1.48
CA CYS A 35 30.78 15.86 1.95
C CYS A 35 31.85 15.83 3.05
N ALA A 36 32.97 16.50 2.80
CA ALA A 36 34.15 16.54 3.66
C ALA A 36 34.17 17.80 4.55
N ALA A 37 34.60 17.59 5.80
CA ALA A 37 35.22 18.51 6.75
C ALA A 37 34.42 19.70 7.34
N ARG A 38 34.04 19.47 8.61
CA ARG A 38 33.75 20.40 9.73
C ARG A 38 32.38 21.09 9.72
N ALA A 39 31.55 20.68 10.69
CA ALA A 39 30.22 21.18 11.05
C ALA A 39 29.01 20.68 10.22
N CYS A 40 28.95 19.37 9.94
CA CYS A 40 27.68 18.68 9.73
C CYS A 40 27.59 17.59 10.80
N PRO A 41 26.60 17.59 11.72
CA PRO A 41 26.41 16.46 12.61
C PRO A 41 26.07 15.26 11.72
N SER A 42 27.02 14.36 11.58
CA SER A 42 26.85 13.13 10.81
C SER A 42 25.63 12.41 11.37
N ARG A 43 24.56 12.32 10.57
CA ARG A 43 23.47 11.36 10.77
C ARG A 43 24.04 9.96 10.55
N SER A 44 24.87 9.50 11.47
CA SER A 44 25.14 8.07 11.64
C SER A 44 23.92 7.46 12.28
N ALA A 45 23.19 6.69 11.49
CA ALA A 45 21.95 5.97 11.82
C ALA A 45 22.14 4.82 12.82
N LEU A 46 23.09 4.92 13.75
CA LEU A 46 23.31 3.92 14.79
C LEU A 46 22.60 4.26 16.12
N GLY A 47 21.89 5.39 16.19
CA GLY A 47 21.28 5.89 17.43
C GLY A 47 19.76 5.79 17.50
N TYR A 48 19.07 5.37 16.44
CA TYR A 48 17.58 5.36 16.43
C TYR A 48 16.96 3.97 16.59
N SER A 49 17.76 2.91 16.51
CA SER A 49 17.30 1.55 16.85
C SER A 49 17.15 1.31 18.35
N ASP A 50 17.61 2.25 19.19
CA ASP A 50 17.46 2.23 20.66
C ASP A 50 16.61 3.40 21.16
N ALA A 51 15.53 3.71 20.44
CA ALA A 51 14.49 4.60 20.97
C ALA A 51 13.73 3.86 22.09
N ARG A 52 14.33 3.87 23.30
CA ARG A 52 13.76 3.33 24.53
C ARG A 52 12.41 4.00 24.80
N SER A 53 11.32 3.22 24.69
CA SER A 53 9.99 3.64 25.09
C SER A 53 10.01 4.00 26.58
N ARG A 54 9.73 5.25 26.91
CA ARG A 54 9.41 5.63 28.28
C ARG A 54 7.89 5.56 28.41
N GLU A 55 7.45 4.47 29.02
CA GLU A 55 6.06 4.26 29.38
C GLU A 55 5.71 5.23 30.53
N VAL A 56 5.14 6.37 30.16
CA VAL A 56 4.57 7.33 31.10
C VAL A 56 3.08 7.36 30.77
N LEU A 57 2.29 6.64 31.57
CA LEU A 57 0.81 6.58 31.54
C LEU A 57 0.15 5.67 30.50
N GLY A 58 0.78 4.55 30.09
CA GLY A 58 0.16 3.59 29.17
C GLY A 58 -0.04 4.14 27.74
N VAL A 59 0.62 5.25 27.44
CA VAL A 59 0.64 5.86 26.11
C VAL A 59 2.07 5.86 25.61
N ASN A 60 2.32 5.10 24.55
CA ASN A 60 3.65 4.91 23.98
C ASN A 60 4.03 6.19 23.23
N PHE A 61 4.75 7.10 23.91
CA PHE A 61 5.37 8.24 23.23
C PHE A 61 6.52 7.71 22.39
N ASN A 62 6.22 7.37 21.14
CA ASN A 62 7.24 7.28 20.11
C ASN A 62 8.09 8.55 20.22
N ALA A 63 9.39 8.40 20.46
CA ALA A 63 10.32 9.52 20.50
C ALA A 63 10.52 10.19 19.12
N MET A 64 9.59 9.93 18.19
CA MET A 64 9.57 10.32 16.80
C MET A 64 8.34 11.20 16.57
N PRO A 65 8.49 12.40 15.96
CA PRO A 65 7.35 13.25 15.65
C PRO A 65 6.29 12.51 14.83
N GLU A 66 5.00 12.79 15.08
CA GLU A 66 3.84 12.22 14.38
C GLU A 66 4.02 12.10 12.86
N TYR A 67 4.65 13.11 12.24
CA TYR A 67 4.90 13.13 10.79
C TYR A 67 5.70 11.94 10.26
N TYR A 68 6.51 11.29 11.10
CA TYR A 68 7.32 10.15 10.71
C TYR A 68 6.69 8.81 11.09
N GLU A 69 5.60 8.81 11.88
CA GLU A 69 4.92 7.57 12.26
C GLU A 69 4.20 6.97 11.07
N PHE A 70 4.14 5.64 11.04
CA PHE A 70 3.47 4.93 9.98
C PHE A 70 2.02 4.63 10.35
N ARG A 71 1.13 4.80 9.37
CA ARG A 71 -0.28 4.44 9.44
C ARG A 71 -0.62 3.60 8.21
N ALA A 72 -1.45 2.58 8.39
CA ALA A 72 -1.97 1.76 7.30
C ALA A 72 -3.47 2.06 7.05
N GLY A 73 -4.01 1.49 5.98
CA GLY A 73 -5.41 1.70 5.57
C GLY A 73 -5.56 2.72 4.42
N GLY A 74 -6.58 2.51 3.60
CA GLY A 74 -6.88 3.31 2.41
C GLY A 74 -6.35 2.73 1.09
N VAL A 75 -6.49 3.50 0.02
CA VAL A 75 -6.34 3.03 -1.38
C VAL A 75 -4.95 2.50 -1.75
N ARG A 76 -3.89 2.94 -1.05
CA ARG A 76 -2.49 2.56 -1.32
C ARG A 76 -1.89 1.62 -0.28
N SER A 77 -2.71 1.13 0.64
CA SER A 77 -2.27 0.33 1.78
C SER A 77 -3.17 -0.89 1.89
N VAL A 78 -4.13 -0.88 2.82
CA VAL A 78 -5.14 -1.93 2.95
C VAL A 78 -6.49 -1.35 2.55
N ARG A 79 -6.96 -1.68 1.33
CA ARG A 79 -8.27 -1.23 0.84
C ARG A 79 -9.39 -1.89 1.64
N GLY A 80 -10.48 -1.15 1.84
CA GLY A 80 -11.59 -1.57 2.71
C GLY A 80 -11.55 -0.91 4.08
N TYR A 81 -10.36 -0.51 4.55
CA TYR A 81 -10.22 0.32 5.75
C TYR A 81 -10.16 1.81 5.39
N SER A 82 -10.64 2.64 6.32
CA SER A 82 -10.50 4.09 6.25
C SER A 82 -9.03 4.51 6.15
N PHE A 83 -8.80 5.66 5.50
CA PHE A 83 -7.46 6.18 5.25
C PHE A 83 -6.72 6.42 6.56
N GLU A 84 -5.51 5.84 6.68
CA GLU A 84 -4.65 6.00 7.86
C GLU A 84 -5.28 5.55 9.21
N ASN A 85 -6.30 4.68 9.17
CA ASN A 85 -7.01 4.21 10.37
C ASN A 85 -6.43 2.94 11.01
N LEU A 86 -5.37 2.37 10.44
CA LEU A 86 -4.73 1.16 10.98
C LEU A 86 -3.40 1.51 11.64
N PHE A 87 -3.37 1.37 12.96
CA PHE A 87 -2.22 1.64 13.83
C PHE A 87 -2.36 0.83 15.12
N PRO A 88 -1.28 0.64 15.90
CA PRO A 88 -1.34 -0.21 17.08
C PRO A 88 -2.06 0.52 18.23
N ASP A 89 -2.84 -0.22 19.02
CA ASP A 89 -3.69 0.31 20.11
C ASP A 89 -2.90 1.03 21.22
N ASP A 90 -1.61 0.70 21.36
CA ASP A 90 -0.71 1.32 22.35
C ASP A 90 -0.18 2.69 21.90
N ALA A 91 -0.48 3.11 20.67
CA ALA A 91 -0.08 4.38 20.09
C ALA A 91 -1.27 5.33 19.92
N ILE A 92 -1.05 6.62 20.20
CA ILE A 92 -2.06 7.68 19.98
C ILE A 92 -2.22 7.97 18.48
N THR A 93 -1.13 7.82 17.73
CA THR A 93 -0.96 8.52 16.47
C THR A 93 -0.43 7.62 15.36
N GLY A 94 0.41 6.62 15.65
CA GLY A 94 0.91 5.71 14.62
C GLY A 94 1.98 4.72 15.12
N GLY A 95 2.36 3.79 14.25
CA GLY A 95 3.35 2.76 14.54
C GLY A 95 4.77 3.14 14.14
N LYS A 96 5.77 2.51 14.77
CA LYS A 96 7.20 2.63 14.39
C LYS A 96 7.53 1.92 13.07
N HIS A 97 6.75 0.90 12.73
CA HIS A 97 6.94 0.06 11.56
C HIS A 97 5.62 -0.15 10.82
N GLN A 98 5.68 -0.43 9.53
CA GLN A 98 4.52 -0.77 8.71
C GLN A 98 4.89 -1.89 7.75
N LEU A 99 4.00 -2.87 7.66
CA LEU A 99 4.10 -3.97 6.71
C LEU A 99 2.75 -4.13 6.01
N VAL A 100 2.78 -3.98 4.69
CA VAL A 100 1.60 -4.10 3.83
C VAL A 100 1.95 -4.91 2.59
N GLY A 101 1.11 -5.90 2.31
CA GLY A 101 1.14 -6.71 1.10
C GLY A 101 -0.21 -6.64 0.39
N SER A 102 -0.18 -6.64 -0.93
CA SER A 102 -1.35 -6.68 -1.79
C SER A 102 -1.16 -7.71 -2.90
N ILE A 103 -2.22 -8.47 -3.17
CA ILE A 103 -2.33 -9.36 -4.32
C ILE A 103 -3.52 -8.90 -5.14
N GLU A 104 -3.26 -8.52 -6.38
CA GLU A 104 -4.28 -8.06 -7.31
C GLU A 104 -4.30 -8.91 -8.58
N TYR A 105 -5.49 -9.37 -8.94
CA TYR A 105 -5.76 -10.09 -10.18
C TYR A 105 -6.60 -9.23 -11.12
N GLU A 106 -6.13 -9.07 -12.36
CA GLU A 106 -6.82 -8.33 -13.42
C GLU A 106 -7.15 -9.24 -14.60
N HIS A 107 -8.40 -9.15 -15.06
CA HIS A 107 -8.86 -9.81 -16.28
C HIS A 107 -9.62 -8.85 -17.20
N GLU A 108 -9.18 -8.74 -18.46
CA GLU A 108 -9.89 -7.99 -19.50
C GLU A 108 -11.13 -8.77 -19.95
N ILE A 109 -12.32 -8.20 -19.73
CA ILE A 109 -13.60 -8.87 -20.07
C ILE A 109 -14.01 -8.50 -21.49
N ILE A 110 -13.96 -7.21 -21.80
CA ILE A 110 -14.25 -6.65 -23.12
C ILE A 110 -13.16 -5.64 -23.46
N PRO A 111 -12.96 -5.30 -24.74
CA PRO A 111 -12.04 -4.24 -25.11
C PRO A 111 -12.30 -3.00 -24.24
N GLN A 112 -11.23 -2.41 -23.72
CA GLN A 112 -11.23 -1.23 -22.84
C GLN A 112 -11.79 -1.42 -21.42
N TRP A 113 -12.37 -2.56 -21.05
CA TRP A 113 -12.84 -2.83 -19.69
C TRP A 113 -12.19 -4.08 -19.09
N SER A 114 -11.55 -3.90 -17.94
CA SER A 114 -11.03 -5.00 -17.12
C SER A 114 -11.75 -5.06 -15.78
N ALA A 115 -11.97 -6.25 -15.27
CA ALA A 115 -12.33 -6.45 -13.87
C ALA A 115 -11.08 -6.75 -13.02
N ALA A 116 -11.15 -6.37 -11.75
CA ALA A 116 -10.16 -6.61 -10.73
C ALA A 116 -10.76 -7.42 -9.59
N ALA A 117 -9.97 -8.29 -9.00
CA ALA A 117 -10.17 -8.72 -7.63
C ALA A 117 -8.86 -8.52 -6.87
N PHE A 118 -8.95 -8.07 -5.63
CA PHE A 118 -7.77 -7.83 -4.81
C PHE A 118 -7.97 -8.31 -3.38
N VAL A 119 -6.85 -8.67 -2.77
CA VAL A 119 -6.72 -8.98 -1.36
C VAL A 119 -5.49 -8.22 -0.85
N ASP A 120 -5.73 -7.34 0.11
CA ASP A 120 -4.71 -6.56 0.78
C ASP A 120 -4.61 -7.03 2.24
N ALA A 121 -3.40 -7.11 2.77
CA ALA A 121 -3.15 -7.45 4.15
C ALA A 121 -2.03 -6.57 4.71
N GLY A 122 -2.25 -5.95 5.85
CA GLY A 122 -1.20 -5.14 6.45
C GLY A 122 -1.64 -4.41 7.71
N ASN A 123 -0.65 -3.91 8.45
CA ASN A 123 -0.86 -3.05 9.60
C ASN A 123 0.41 -2.25 9.93
N ALA A 124 0.25 -1.20 10.74
CA ALA A 124 1.35 -0.53 11.41
C ALA A 124 1.50 -1.08 12.84
N PHE A 125 2.74 -1.21 13.32
CA PHE A 125 3.06 -1.84 14.60
C PHE A 125 4.33 -1.25 15.22
N ASN A 126 4.50 -1.45 16.53
CA ASN A 126 5.67 -0.97 17.28
C ASN A 126 6.73 -2.04 17.51
N ARG A 127 6.31 -3.30 17.68
CA ARG A 127 7.17 -4.46 17.91
C ARG A 127 6.72 -5.61 17.02
N TRP A 128 7.67 -6.43 16.57
CA TRP A 128 7.38 -7.59 15.74
C TRP A 128 6.53 -8.65 16.44
N ASP A 129 6.63 -8.73 17.77
CA ASP A 129 5.83 -9.65 18.59
C ASP A 129 4.35 -9.29 18.62
N ASP A 130 4.00 -8.03 18.36
CA ASP A 130 2.65 -7.47 18.47
C ASP A 130 2.02 -7.23 17.08
N TYR A 131 2.53 -7.89 16.03
CA TYR A 131 2.03 -7.70 14.67
C TYR A 131 0.68 -8.40 14.46
N ASP A 132 -0.38 -7.60 14.35
CA ASP A 132 -1.72 -8.06 13.96
C ASP A 132 -2.04 -7.60 12.54
N ALA A 133 -2.13 -8.52 11.58
CA ALA A 133 -2.36 -8.19 10.18
C ALA A 133 -3.84 -8.00 9.90
N LYS A 134 -4.24 -6.80 9.44
CA LYS A 134 -5.61 -6.53 9.01
C LYS A 134 -5.79 -6.85 7.53
N ILE A 135 -6.85 -7.56 7.20
CA ILE A 135 -7.13 -8.02 5.84
C ILE A 135 -8.32 -7.26 5.25
N GLY A 136 -8.14 -6.78 4.03
CA GLY A 136 -9.17 -6.15 3.23
C GLY A 136 -9.29 -6.85 1.87
N VAL A 137 -10.52 -7.12 1.44
CA VAL A 137 -10.80 -7.75 0.16
C VAL A 137 -11.68 -6.87 -0.69
N GLY A 138 -11.59 -7.00 -2.00
CA GLY A 138 -12.45 -6.21 -2.84
C GLY A 138 -12.41 -6.58 -4.31
N ILE A 139 -13.27 -5.89 -5.04
CA ILE A 139 -13.40 -6.01 -6.47
C ILE A 139 -13.25 -4.62 -7.10
N GLY A 140 -12.78 -4.60 -8.32
CA GLY A 140 -12.56 -3.35 -9.04
C GLY A 140 -12.96 -3.44 -10.50
N LEU A 141 -13.20 -2.28 -11.08
CA LEU A 141 -13.48 -2.12 -12.50
C LEU A 141 -12.50 -1.10 -13.05
N ARG A 142 -11.79 -1.48 -14.10
CA ARG A 142 -10.79 -0.64 -14.76
C ARG A 142 -11.27 -0.33 -16.17
N TRP A 143 -11.40 0.96 -16.46
CA TRP A 143 -11.83 1.45 -17.76
C TRP A 143 -10.70 2.24 -18.42
N ARG A 144 -10.23 1.76 -19.58
CA ARG A 144 -9.26 2.46 -20.42
C ARG A 144 -9.99 3.45 -21.30
N SER A 145 -10.16 4.67 -20.78
CA SER A 145 -10.72 5.77 -21.56
C SER A 145 -9.64 6.40 -22.46
N PRO A 146 -10.02 7.13 -23.53
CA PRO A 146 -9.06 7.87 -24.36
C PRO A 146 -8.23 8.92 -23.59
N VAL A 147 -8.72 9.37 -22.41
CA VAL A 147 -8.07 10.39 -21.57
C VAL A 147 -7.19 9.79 -20.46
N GLY A 148 -7.26 8.48 -20.21
CA GLY A 148 -6.50 7.80 -19.16
C GLY A 148 -7.21 6.57 -18.59
N LEU A 149 -6.49 5.81 -17.76
CA LEU A 149 -7.05 4.68 -17.01
C LEU A 149 -7.88 5.22 -15.83
N THR A 150 -9.11 4.76 -15.72
CA THR A 150 -9.99 4.99 -14.56
C THR A 150 -10.16 3.69 -13.80
N ARG A 151 -10.04 3.73 -12.48
CA ARG A 151 -10.23 2.60 -11.58
C ARG A 151 -11.36 2.93 -10.61
N LEU A 152 -12.29 1.99 -10.49
CA LEU A 152 -13.36 2.01 -9.50
C LEU A 152 -13.21 0.74 -8.66
N ASP A 153 -12.73 0.90 -7.43
CA ASP A 153 -12.47 -0.22 -6.52
C ASP A 153 -13.45 -0.15 -5.34
N LEU A 154 -14.06 -1.29 -5.00
CA LEU A 154 -14.91 -1.48 -3.83
C LEU A 154 -14.19 -2.43 -2.88
N GLY A 155 -13.78 -1.94 -1.72
CA GLY A 155 -13.12 -2.71 -0.68
C GLY A 155 -14.03 -2.95 0.52
N VAL A 156 -13.90 -4.12 1.14
CA VAL A 156 -14.61 -4.52 2.35
C VAL A 156 -13.57 -5.05 3.34
N PRO A 157 -13.54 -4.55 4.59
CA PRO A 157 -12.67 -5.09 5.63
C PRO A 157 -13.18 -6.46 6.09
N LEU A 158 -12.27 -7.42 6.31
CA LEU A 158 -12.63 -8.76 6.80
C LEU A 158 -12.54 -8.87 8.33
N ASP A 159 -11.72 -8.04 8.97
CA ASP A 159 -11.62 -7.97 10.42
C ASP A 159 -12.50 -6.83 10.96
N ASP A 160 -12.65 -6.77 12.29
CA ASP A 160 -13.44 -5.76 12.97
C ASP A 160 -12.99 -4.35 12.55
N ALA A 161 -13.83 -3.71 11.73
CA ALA A 161 -13.66 -2.35 11.25
C ALA A 161 -14.96 -1.59 11.48
N ASP A 162 -14.84 -0.29 11.75
CA ASP A 162 -16.00 0.58 11.96
C ASP A 162 -16.83 0.77 10.67
N ASP A 163 -16.20 0.60 9.51
CA ASP A 163 -16.82 0.78 8.20
C ASP A 163 -17.22 -0.55 7.56
N ALA A 164 -18.43 -0.61 7.00
CA ALA A 164 -18.91 -1.80 6.29
C ALA A 164 -18.27 -1.98 4.91
N PHE A 165 -17.92 -0.89 4.22
CA PHE A 165 -17.26 -0.91 2.91
C PHE A 165 -16.67 0.46 2.56
N GLN A 166 -15.71 0.49 1.63
CA GLN A 166 -15.06 1.69 1.11
C GLN A 166 -15.07 1.69 -0.41
N ILE A 167 -15.33 2.86 -1.02
CA ILE A 167 -15.33 3.05 -2.47
C ILE A 167 -14.19 3.98 -2.85
N TYR A 168 -13.37 3.55 -3.81
CA TYR A 168 -12.25 4.31 -4.33
C TYR A 168 -12.42 4.57 -5.82
N ILE A 169 -12.23 5.83 -6.20
CA ILE A 169 -12.24 6.26 -7.60
C ILE A 169 -10.89 6.90 -7.88
N THR A 170 -10.12 6.30 -8.79
CA THR A 170 -8.81 6.82 -9.19
C THR A 170 -8.81 7.09 -10.68
N VAL A 171 -8.43 8.31 -11.06
CA VAL A 171 -8.29 8.73 -12.46
C VAL A 171 -6.88 9.25 -12.63
N GLY A 172 -6.08 8.60 -13.48
CA GLY A 172 -4.72 9.05 -13.76
C GLY A 172 -3.71 7.91 -13.85
N PRO A 173 -2.42 8.25 -14.00
CA PRO A 173 -1.36 7.26 -13.99
C PRO A 173 -1.29 6.58 -12.61
N GLU A 174 -0.96 5.29 -12.60
CA GLU A 174 -0.61 4.58 -11.37
C GLU A 174 0.75 5.10 -10.87
N PHE A 175 0.80 5.60 -9.63
CA PHE A 175 2.05 5.97 -8.95
C PHE A 175 1.94 5.71 -7.45
#